data_AF-A0A2S9F988-F1
#
_entry.id   AF-A0A2S9F988-F1
#
_cell.length_a   1.000
_cell.length_b   1.000
_cell.length_c   1.000
_cell.angle_alpha   90.00
_cell.angle_beta   90.00
_cell.angle_gamma   90.00
#
_symmetry.space_group_name_H-M   'P 1'
#
loop_
_entity.id
_entity.type
_entity.pdbx_description
1 polymer ?
#
loop_
_entity_poly.entity_id
_entity_poly.type
_entity_poly.pdbx_seq_one_letter_code
_entity_poly.pdbx_strand_id
1 'polypeptide(L)'
;GSRANFHAYLSDPFVDDPRIHHVRYRDFVTDPIATIGGFYDFTGLPLPAETEKAMRDYLVTNRSDRYGKFTYSTDVLPVSVQQLHNEFADYRERFGIDIETRR
;
A
#
# COMPACT_ATOMS: atom_id res chain seq x y z
N GLY A 1 11.61 -12.57 -12.54
CA GLY A 1 10.51 -12.64 -11.54
C GLY A 1 10.57 -11.42 -10.65
N SER A 2 9.45 -10.97 -10.09
CA SER A 2 9.33 -9.69 -9.33
C SER A 2 10.39 -9.48 -8.25
N ARG A 3 10.87 -10.55 -7.59
CA ARG A 3 11.99 -10.52 -6.62
C ARG A 3 13.33 -10.08 -7.22
N ALA A 4 13.65 -10.46 -8.44
CA ALA A 4 14.93 -10.10 -9.06
C ALA A 4 15.02 -8.60 -9.45
N ASN A 5 13.88 -7.91 -9.52
CA ASN A 5 13.81 -6.54 -10.05
C ASN A 5 13.45 -5.48 -8.99
N PHE A 6 13.22 -5.82 -7.72
CA PHE A 6 12.84 -4.78 -6.74
C PHE A 6 13.98 -3.79 -6.48
N HIS A 7 15.23 -4.24 -6.51
CA HIS A 7 16.37 -3.34 -6.46
C HIS A 7 16.39 -2.36 -7.64
N ALA A 8 15.99 -2.82 -8.84
CA ALA A 8 15.88 -1.95 -10.00
C ALA A 8 14.78 -0.88 -9.82
N TYR A 9 13.65 -1.26 -9.22
CA TYR A 9 12.60 -0.29 -8.84
C TYR A 9 13.10 0.72 -7.81
N LEU A 10 13.89 0.30 -6.82
CA LEU A 10 14.48 1.24 -5.87
C LEU A 10 15.45 2.22 -6.57
N SER A 11 16.22 1.80 -7.56
CA SER A 11 17.06 2.73 -8.30
C SER A 11 16.34 3.52 -9.40
N ASP A 12 15.04 3.25 -9.63
CA ASP A 12 14.31 3.87 -10.73
C ASP A 12 14.03 5.35 -10.42
N PRO A 13 14.42 6.29 -11.31
CA PRO A 13 14.15 7.71 -11.10
C PRO A 13 12.66 8.04 -10.96
N PHE A 14 11.75 7.20 -11.46
CA PHE A 14 10.32 7.37 -11.26
C PHE A 14 9.91 7.28 -9.77
N VAL A 15 10.68 6.62 -8.91
CA VAL A 15 10.33 6.56 -7.48
C VAL A 15 10.38 7.94 -6.83
N ASP A 16 11.31 8.79 -7.25
CA ASP A 16 11.48 10.16 -6.72
C ASP A 16 10.80 11.22 -7.59
N ASP A 17 10.06 10.81 -8.63
CA ASP A 17 9.34 11.74 -9.48
C ASP A 17 8.22 12.43 -8.68
N PRO A 18 8.22 13.76 -8.56
CA PRO A 18 7.22 14.47 -7.77
C PRO A 18 5.81 14.35 -8.34
N ARG A 19 5.63 13.79 -9.54
CA ARG A 19 4.33 13.51 -10.16
C ARG A 19 3.75 12.16 -9.74
N ILE A 20 4.51 11.34 -9.02
CA ILE A 20 4.08 10.03 -8.53
C ILE A 20 3.64 10.15 -7.07
N HIS A 21 2.40 9.72 -6.81
CA HIS A 21 1.84 9.64 -5.47
C HIS A 21 1.90 8.19 -4.97
N HIS A 22 2.73 7.94 -3.96
CA HIS A 22 2.88 6.61 -3.36
C HIS A 22 1.78 6.36 -2.32
N VAL A 23 0.99 5.31 -2.54
CA VAL A 23 -0.04 4.87 -1.59
C VAL A 23 0.42 3.62 -0.85
N ARG A 24 0.46 3.69 0.48
CA ARG A 24 0.71 2.51 1.32
C ARG A 24 -0.57 1.70 1.43
N TYR A 25 -0.48 0.40 1.13
CA TYR A 25 -1.64 -0.50 1.21
C TYR A 25 -2.28 -0.52 2.60
N ARG A 26 -1.48 -0.50 3.68
CA ARG A 26 -1.99 -0.46 5.06
C ARG A 26 -2.88 0.76 5.31
N ASP A 27 -2.43 1.93 4.87
CA ASP A 27 -3.15 3.19 5.07
C ASP A 27 -4.46 3.17 4.26
N PHE A 28 -4.40 2.65 3.03
CA PHE A 28 -5.57 2.47 2.17
C PHE A 28 -6.60 1.49 2.73
N VAL A 29 -6.18 0.36 3.29
CA VAL A 29 -7.10 -0.61 3.91
C VAL A 29 -7.69 -0.07 5.21
N THR A 30 -6.94 0.74 5.96
CA THR A 30 -7.37 1.33 7.24
C THR A 30 -8.40 2.43 7.02
N ASP A 31 -8.12 3.37 6.12
CA ASP A 31 -9.06 4.40 5.71
C ASP A 31 -8.84 4.75 4.21
N PRO A 32 -9.61 4.11 3.31
CA PRO A 32 -9.48 4.36 1.88
C PRO A 32 -9.89 5.78 1.50
N ILE A 33 -10.78 6.42 2.27
CA ILE A 33 -11.27 7.76 1.97
C ILE A 33 -10.23 8.81 2.35
N ALA A 34 -9.58 8.66 3.50
CA ALA A 34 -8.45 9.51 3.88
C ALA A 34 -7.30 9.37 2.87
N THR A 35 -7.04 8.16 2.38
CA THR A 35 -6.01 7.92 1.36
C THR A 35 -6.34 8.61 0.03
N ILE A 36 -7.60 8.55 -0.41
CA ILE A 36 -8.06 9.29 -1.59
C ILE A 36 -7.94 10.81 -1.36
N GLY A 37 -8.29 11.30 -0.16
CA GLY A 37 -8.09 12.70 0.23
C GLY A 37 -6.65 13.16 0.06
N GLY A 38 -5.67 12.36 0.53
CA GLY A 38 -4.25 12.64 0.32
C GLY A 38 -3.83 12.72 -1.15
N PHE A 39 -4.48 11.96 -2.03
CA PHE A 39 -4.26 12.09 -3.48
C PHE A 39 -4.84 13.40 -4.04
N TYR A 40 -6.02 13.83 -3.59
CA TYR A 40 -6.57 15.13 -3.99
C TYR A 40 -5.66 16.28 -3.56
N ASP A 41 -5.18 16.26 -2.30
CA ASP A 41 -4.20 17.21 -1.77
C ASP A 41 -2.92 17.23 -2.62
N PHE A 42 -2.41 16.05 -2.98
CA PHE A 42 -1.25 15.91 -3.84
C PHE A 42 -1.45 16.56 -5.23
N THR A 43 -2.63 16.42 -5.82
CA THR A 43 -2.95 17.06 -7.11
C THR A 43 -3.28 18.56 -7.00
N GLY A 44 -3.42 19.09 -5.79
CA GLY A 44 -3.90 20.45 -5.54
C GLY A 44 -5.36 20.67 -5.93
N LEU A 45 -6.13 19.59 -6.13
CA LEU A 45 -7.54 19.65 -6.46
C LEU A 45 -8.37 19.54 -5.17
N PRO A 46 -9.44 20.34 -5.01
CA PRO A 46 -10.33 20.18 -3.89
C PRO A 46 -11.10 18.86 -4.00
N LEU A 47 -11.25 18.15 -2.89
CA LEU A 47 -12.22 17.05 -2.75
C LEU A 47 -13.56 17.64 -2.26
N PRO A 48 -14.62 17.67 -3.10
CA PRO A 48 -15.92 18.17 -2.67
C PRO A 48 -16.49 17.30 -1.54
N ALA A 49 -17.14 17.93 -0.55
CA ALA A 49 -17.72 17.23 0.60
C ALA A 49 -18.77 16.18 0.19
N GLU A 50 -19.52 16.47 -0.88
CA GLU A 50 -20.52 15.56 -1.45
C GLU A 50 -19.87 14.31 -2.03
N THR A 51 -18.70 14.46 -2.66
CA THR A 51 -17.92 13.35 -3.21
C THR A 51 -17.39 12.46 -2.09
N GLU A 52 -16.78 13.06 -1.05
CA GLU A 52 -16.32 12.30 0.12
C GLU A 52 -17.47 11.52 0.76
N LYS A 53 -18.62 12.20 0.96
CA LYS A 53 -19.81 11.58 1.51
C LYS A 53 -20.30 10.41 0.65
N ALA A 54 -20.36 10.57 -0.66
CA ALA A 54 -20.78 9.51 -1.57
C ALA A 54 -19.85 8.27 -1.48
N MET A 55 -18.54 8.49 -1.37
CA MET A 55 -17.58 7.39 -1.20
C MET A 55 -17.77 6.68 0.16
N ARG A 56 -17.99 7.43 1.25
CA ARG A 56 -18.28 6.84 2.57
C ARG A 56 -19.59 6.04 2.56
N ASP A 57 -20.64 6.58 1.96
CA ASP A 57 -21.94 5.90 1.83
C ASP A 57 -21.81 4.60 1.00
N TYR A 58 -20.99 4.62 -0.06
CA TYR A 58 -20.68 3.42 -0.84
C TYR A 58 -20.02 2.33 0.00
N LEU A 59 -19.05 2.69 0.85
CA LEU A 59 -18.33 1.72 1.70
C LEU A 59 -19.21 1.11 2.80
N VAL A 60 -20.19 1.87 3.32
CA VAL A 60 -21.19 1.33 4.25
C VAL A 60 -21.98 0.19 3.61
N THR A 61 -22.32 0.32 2.33
CA THR A 61 -23.14 -0.65 1.59
C THR A 61 -22.31 -1.75 0.91
N ASN A 62 -21.02 -1.50 0.69
CA ASN A 62 -20.09 -2.38 -0.05
C ASN A 62 -18.83 -2.68 0.78
N ARG A 63 -19.02 -3.20 2.00
CA ARG A 63 -17.89 -3.60 2.85
C ARG A 63 -16.97 -4.58 2.12
N SER A 64 -15.67 -4.29 2.19
CA SER A 64 -14.58 -5.02 1.56
C SER A 64 -14.27 -6.38 2.20
N ASP A 65 -14.90 -6.70 3.33
CA ASP A 65 -14.83 -8.02 3.97
C ASP A 65 -15.51 -9.14 3.17
N ARG A 66 -16.16 -8.80 2.05
CA ARG A 66 -16.73 -9.76 1.10
C ARG A 66 -15.69 -10.66 0.43
N TYR A 67 -14.43 -10.23 0.37
CA TYR A 67 -13.29 -11.05 -0.06
C TYR A 67 -12.45 -11.37 1.18
N GLY A 68 -12.65 -12.57 1.75
CA GLY A 68 -12.10 -12.97 3.05
C GLY A 68 -10.59 -12.74 3.23
N LYS A 69 -10.13 -12.83 4.48
CA LYS A 69 -8.70 -12.78 4.82
C LYS A 69 -7.97 -13.89 4.08
N PHE A 70 -7.26 -13.57 2.99
CA PHE A 70 -6.36 -14.51 2.36
C PHE A 70 -5.24 -14.84 3.35
N THR A 71 -5.29 -16.04 3.93
CA THR A 71 -4.21 -16.57 4.75
C THR A 71 -3.11 -17.05 3.81
N TYR A 72 -2.21 -16.16 3.44
CA TYR A 72 -0.93 -16.56 2.83
C TYR A 72 -0.10 -17.23 3.92
N SER A 73 0.04 -18.56 3.85
CA SER A 73 1.02 -19.27 4.69
C SER A 73 2.42 -19.01 4.12
N THR A 74 3.36 -18.71 4.99
CA THR A 74 4.78 -18.58 4.65
C THR A 74 5.47 -19.95 4.48
N ASP A 75 4.80 -21.04 4.87
CA ASP A 75 5.37 -22.41 4.88
C ASP A 75 5.55 -22.98 3.47
N VAL A 76 4.90 -22.38 2.47
CA VAL A 76 5.04 -22.74 1.04
C VAL A 76 6.14 -21.95 0.33
N LEU A 77 6.81 -21.01 1.02
CA LEU A 77 7.86 -20.22 0.40
C LEU A 77 9.17 -21.03 0.34
N PRO A 78 9.87 -21.07 -0.81
CA PRO A 78 11.13 -21.78 -0.97
C PRO A 78 12.30 -21.10 -0.23
N VAL A 79 12.04 -20.03 0.53
CA VAL A 79 13.01 -19.23 1.26
C VAL A 79 12.46 -18.87 2.63
N SER A 80 13.33 -18.71 3.62
CA SER A 80 12.89 -18.32 4.96
C SER A 80 12.34 -16.89 5.00
N VAL A 81 11.39 -16.63 5.89
CA VAL A 81 10.83 -15.30 6.14
C VAL A 81 11.92 -14.29 6.54
N GLN A 82 12.91 -14.73 7.33
CA GLN A 82 14.03 -13.88 7.74
C GLN A 82 14.89 -13.44 6.54
N GLN A 83 15.14 -14.34 5.59
CA GLN A 83 15.87 -13.98 4.36
C GLN A 83 15.08 -12.95 3.54
N LEU A 84 13.76 -13.09 3.45
CA LEU A 84 12.91 -12.10 2.79
C LEU A 84 12.93 -10.75 3.53
N HIS A 85 12.88 -10.75 4.86
CA HIS A 85 13.04 -9.51 5.62
C HIS A 85 14.37 -8.83 5.29
N ASN A 86 15.48 -9.55 5.30
CA ASN A 86 16.78 -8.95 4.98
C ASN A 86 16.82 -8.44 3.53
N GLU A 87 16.27 -9.19 2.57
CA GLU A 87 16.19 -8.79 1.16
C GLU A 87 15.39 -7.47 1.01
N PHE A 88 14.24 -7.33 1.67
CA PHE A 88 13.38 -6.14 1.55
C PHE A 88 13.70 -5.01 2.55
N ALA A 89 14.86 -5.02 3.22
CA ALA A 89 15.23 -3.99 4.20
C ALA A 89 15.25 -2.58 3.61
N ASP A 90 16.00 -2.37 2.52
CA ASP A 90 16.15 -1.06 1.88
C ASP A 90 14.81 -0.51 1.36
N TYR A 91 13.95 -1.39 0.85
CA TYR A 91 12.60 -1.02 0.40
C TYR A 91 11.74 -0.52 1.56
N ARG A 92 11.78 -1.22 2.70
CA ARG A 92 11.01 -0.84 3.89
C ARG A 92 11.52 0.45 4.51
N GLU A 93 12.83 0.64 4.58
CA GLU A 93 13.43 1.88 5.07
C GLU A 93 13.00 3.06 4.19
N ARG A 94 13.15 2.93 2.87
CA ARG A 94 12.81 4.00 1.93
C ARG A 94 11.33 4.41 2.00
N PHE A 95 10.43 3.44 2.04
CA PHE A 95 9.00 3.71 2.03
C PHE A 95 8.39 3.76 3.43
N GLY A 96 9.19 3.67 4.50
CA GLY A 96 8.74 3.65 5.89
C GLY A 96 7.69 2.58 6.18
N ILE A 97 7.90 1.37 5.67
CA ILE A 97 6.98 0.23 5.81
C ILE A 97 7.39 -0.61 7.01
N ASP A 98 6.49 -0.71 7.98
CA ASP A 98 6.70 -1.54 9.16
C ASP A 98 6.63 -3.04 8.82
N ILE A 99 7.36 -3.86 9.61
CA ILE A 99 7.22 -5.31 9.52
C ILE A 99 5.85 -5.71 10.07
N GLU A 100 4.97 -6.20 9.21
CA GLU A 100 3.75 -6.87 9.64
C GLU A 100 4.10 -8.20 10.33
N THR A 101 4.24 -8.17 11.65
CA THR A 101 4.31 -9.37 12.47
C THR A 101 2.88 -9.81 12.77
N ARG A 102 2.35 -10.73 11.95
CA ARG A 102 1.12 -11.44 12.33
C ARG A 102 1.44 -12.38 13.49
N ARG A 103 0.75 -12.19 14.61
CA ARG A 103 0.67 -13.18 15.70
C ARG A 103 -0.23 -14.34 15.29
#